data_AF-C7G648-F1
#
_entry.id   AF-C7G648-F1
#
_cell.length_a   1.000
_cell.length_b   1.000
_cell.length_c   1.000
_cell.angle_alpha   90.00
_cell.angle_beta   90.00
_cell.angle_gamma   90.00
#
_symmetry.space_group_name_H-M   'P 1'
#
loop_
_entity.id
_entity.type
_entity.pdbx_description
1 polymer ?
#
loop_
_entity_poly.entity_id
_entity_poly.type
_entity_poly.pdbx_seq_one_letter_code
_entity_poly.pdbx_strand_id
1 'polypeptide(L)' 'MRTREEMEAEIRGLQQLLAATDYKALKHADGALTDEEYEPTRVQRAEYRKQINDLQAAIETLETTEGQVVDNE' A
#
# COMPACT_ATOMS: atom_id res chain seq x y z
N MET A 1 -10.47 -14.88 -8.62
CA MET A 1 -10.34 -14.20 -7.31
C MET A 1 -8.86 -14.23 -6.97
N ARG A 2 -8.26 -13.12 -6.54
CA ARG A 2 -6.85 -13.13 -6.11
C ARG A 2 -6.72 -13.95 -4.82
N THR A 3 -5.65 -14.70 -4.65
CA THR A 3 -5.35 -15.42 -3.40
C THR A 3 -4.77 -14.46 -2.35
N ARG A 4 -4.78 -14.88 -1.08
CA ARG A 4 -4.11 -14.15 0.01
C ARG A 4 -2.63 -13.93 -0.29
N GLU A 5 -1.92 -14.97 -0.75
CA GLU A 5 -0.50 -14.90 -1.08
C GLU A 5 -0.21 -13.92 -2.22
N GLU A 6 -1.06 -13.88 -3.26
CA GLU A 6 -0.94 -12.91 -4.37
C GLU A 6 -1.11 -11.47 -3.86
N MET A 7 -2.10 -11.22 -3.00
CA MET A 7 -2.32 -9.89 -2.43
C MET A 7 -1.18 -9.46 -1.50
N GLU A 8 -0.61 -10.37 -0.71
CA GLU A 8 0.56 -10.08 0.12
C GLU A 8 1.80 -9.80 -0.74
N ALA A 9 1.99 -10.52 -1.86
CA ALA A 9 3.07 -10.25 -2.80
C ALA A 9 2.92 -8.85 -3.43
N GLU A 10 1.71 -8.48 -3.80
CA GLU A 10 1.39 -7.15 -4.34
C GLU A 10 1.65 -6.04 -3.31
N ILE A 11 1.21 -6.24 -2.05
CA ILE A 11 1.51 -5.32 -0.94
C ILE A 11 3.03 -5.13 -0.78
N ARG A 12 3.82 -6.21 -0.78
CA ARG A 12 5.28 -6.11 -0.69
C ARG A 12 5.88 -5.32 -1.84
N GLY A 13 5.40 -5.54 -3.07
CA GLY A 13 5.83 -4.77 -4.24
C GLY A 13 5.51 -3.27 -4.12
N LEU A 14 4.28 -2.94 -3.71
CA LEU A 14 3.85 -1.56 -3.49
C LEU A 14 4.64 -0.87 -2.36
N GLN A 15 4.96 -1.59 -1.29
CA GLN A 15 5.83 -1.09 -0.22
C GLN A 15 7.24 -0.78 -0.71
N GLN A 16 7.82 -1.62 -1.58
CA GLN A 16 9.12 -1.36 -2.20
C GLN A 16 9.07 -0.13 -3.11
N LEU A 17 8.01 0.02 -3.91
CA LEU A 17 7.81 1.20 -4.76
C LEU A 17 7.63 2.48 -3.92
N LEU A 18 6.88 2.40 -2.82
CA LEU A 18 6.72 3.51 -1.89
C LEU A 18 8.07 3.91 -1.29
N ALA A 19 8.87 2.95 -0.82
CA ALA A 19 10.20 3.19 -0.27
C ALA A 19 11.17 3.80 -1.31
N ALA A 20 11.08 3.38 -2.58
CA ALA A 20 11.90 3.94 -3.66
C ALA A 20 11.66 5.45 -3.89
N THR A 21 10.54 6.01 -3.40
CA THR A 21 10.24 7.45 -3.47
C THR A 21 10.72 8.24 -2.24
N ASP A 22 11.25 7.59 -1.21
CA ASP A 22 11.58 8.24 0.06
C ASP A 22 12.67 9.31 -0.09
N TYR A 23 13.63 9.12 -1.00
CA TYR A 23 14.64 10.15 -1.26
C TYR A 23 14.03 11.49 -1.71
N LYS A 24 13.00 11.46 -2.57
CA LYS A 24 12.30 12.68 -3.00
C LYS A 24 11.43 13.25 -1.88
N ALA A 25 10.81 12.40 -1.06
CA ALA A 25 10.03 12.83 0.09
C ALA A 25 10.90 13.53 1.14
N LEU A 26 12.10 13.00 1.41
CA LEU A 26 13.08 13.62 2.31
C LEU A 26 13.57 14.96 1.74
N LYS A 27 13.91 15.03 0.45
CA LYS A 27 14.27 16.30 -0.20
C LYS A 27 13.21 17.37 -0.08
N HIS A 28 11.94 17.01 -0.27
CA HIS A 28 10.82 17.94 -0.08
C HIS A 28 10.72 18.40 1.37
N ALA A 29 10.80 17.47 2.33
CA ALA A 29 10.76 17.79 3.76
C ALA A 29 11.92 18.70 4.21
N ASP A 30 13.11 18.54 3.62
CA ASP A 30 14.29 19.37 3.89
C ASP A 30 14.27 20.71 3.13
N GLY A 31 13.24 20.99 2.33
CA GLY A 31 13.12 22.20 1.52
C GLY A 31 14.01 22.24 0.27
N ALA A 32 14.62 21.12 -0.10
CA ALA A 32 15.50 20.97 -1.26
C ALA A 32 14.73 20.67 -2.57
N LEU A 33 13.40 20.54 -2.51
CA LEU A 33 12.52 20.28 -3.65
C LEU A 33 11.23 21.05 -3.43
N THR A 34 10.75 21.78 -4.45
CA THR A 34 9.55 22.61 -4.30
C THR A 34 8.26 21.78 -4.25
N ASP A 35 7.15 22.38 -3.82
CA ASP A 35 5.85 21.70 -3.84
C ASP A 35 5.46 21.24 -5.25
N GLU A 36 5.70 22.09 -6.26
CA GLU A 36 5.40 21.80 -7.67
C GLU A 36 6.24 20.62 -8.20
N GLU A 37 7.52 20.55 -7.82
CA GLU A 37 8.40 19.44 -8.18
C GLU A 37 8.02 18.15 -7.43
N TYR A 38 7.50 18.26 -6.21
CA TYR A 38 7.14 17.13 -5.37
C TYR A 38 5.78 16.54 -5.72
N GLU A 39 4.87 17.34 -6.24
CA GLU A 39 3.47 16.99 -6.46
C GLU A 39 3.26 15.64 -7.17
N PRO A 40 3.97 15.31 -8.27
CA PRO A 40 3.82 14.00 -8.90
C PRO A 40 4.21 12.84 -7.97
N THR A 41 5.24 13.03 -7.15
CA THR A 41 5.69 12.06 -6.15
C THR A 41 4.65 11.93 -5.03
N ARG A 42 4.04 13.03 -4.60
CA ARG A 42 2.99 13.04 -3.59
C ARG A 42 1.77 12.23 -4.04
N VAL A 43 1.30 12.46 -5.27
CA VAL A 43 0.19 11.71 -5.87
C VAL A 43 0.52 10.23 -5.99
N GLN A 44 1.70 9.89 -6.49
CA GLN A 44 2.13 8.49 -6.63
C GLN A 44 2.18 7.76 -5.27
N ARG A 45 2.71 8.42 -4.23
CA ARG A 45 2.75 7.88 -2.86
C ARG A 45 1.36 7.70 -2.27
N ALA A 46 0.43 8.63 -2.53
CA ALA A 46 -0.96 8.52 -2.09
C ALA A 46 -1.64 7.31 -2.74
N GLU A 47 -1.41 7.09 -4.04
CA GLU A 47 -1.96 5.96 -4.77
C GLU A 47 -1.43 4.62 -4.26
N TYR A 48 -0.11 4.49 -4.04
CA TYR A 48 0.45 3.25 -3.46
C TYR A 48 -0.14 2.94 -2.08
N ARG A 49 -0.27 3.95 -1.21
CA ARG A 49 -0.87 3.76 0.12
C ARG A 49 -2.32 3.34 0.03
N LYS A 50 -3.08 3.94 -0.89
CA LYS A 50 -4.46 3.54 -1.15
C LYS A 50 -4.54 2.06 -1.56
N GLN A 51 -3.73 1.64 -2.52
CA GLN A 51 -3.72 0.25 -2.99
C GLN A 51 -3.29 -0.74 -1.88
N ILE A 52 -2.29 -0.38 -1.08
CA ILE A 52 -1.87 -1.19 0.08
C ILE A 52 -3.04 -1.36 1.06
N ASN A 53 -3.71 -0.27 1.42
CA ASN A 53 -4.84 -0.31 2.36
C ASN A 53 -6.01 -1.14 1.80
N ASP A 54 -6.34 -0.97 0.51
CA ASP A 54 -7.41 -1.72 -0.15
C ASP A 54 -7.10 -3.24 -0.16
N LEU A 55 -5.86 -3.63 -0.39
CA LEU A 55 -5.41 -5.04 -0.35
C LEU A 55 -5.42 -5.60 1.08
N GLN A 56 -4.99 -4.81 2.07
CA GLN A 56 -5.04 -5.21 3.48
C GLN A 56 -6.47 -5.45 3.95
N ALA A 57 -7.40 -4.56 3.60
CA ALA A 57 -8.82 -4.73 3.90
C ALA A 57 -9.43 -5.97 3.21
N ALA A 58 -9.00 -6.27 1.99
CA ALA A 58 -9.43 -7.47 1.28
C ALA A 58 -8.93 -8.77 1.96
N ILE A 59 -7.69 -8.78 2.47
CA ILE A 59 -7.16 -9.90 3.25
C ILE A 59 -7.94 -10.07 4.56
N GLU A 60 -8.19 -8.98 5.30
CA GLU A 60 -8.96 -9.03 6.55
C GLU A 60 -10.39 -9.57 6.33
N THR A 61 -11.02 -9.18 5.23
CA THR A 61 -12.34 -9.69 4.84
C THR A 61 -12.31 -11.19 4.52
N LEU A 62 -11.26 -11.66 3.83
CA LEU A 62 -11.07 -13.09 3.55
C LEU A 62 -10.88 -13.89 4.84
N GLU A 63 -10.00 -13.43 5.74
CA GLU A 63 -9.70 -14.11 7.01
C GLU A 63 -10.94 -14.19 7.92
N THR A 64 -11.74 -13.12 7.98
CA THR A 64 -13.00 -13.11 8.74
C THR A 64 -14.01 -14.12 8.16
N THR A 65 -14.09 -14.20 6.82
CA THR A 65 -15.01 -15.10 6.15
C THR A 65 -14.60 -16.56 6.35
N GLU A 66 -13.30 -16.87 6.28
CA GLU A 66 -12.76 -18.22 6.52
C GLU A 66 -12.91 -18.65 7.98
N GLY A 67 -12.69 -17.74 8.94
CA GLY A 67 -12.84 -18.02 10.38
C GLY A 67 -14.29 -18.32 10.80
N GLN A 68 -15.28 -17.64 10.20
CA GLN A 68 -16.69 -17.88 10.52
C GLN A 68 -17.24 -19.24 10.06
N VAL A 69 -16.58 -19.92 9.11
CA VAL A 69 -17.05 -21.24 8.64
C VAL A 69 -16.66 -22.35 9.62
N VAL A 70 -15.59 -22.15 10.41
CA VAL A 70 -15.03 -23.18 11.30
C VAL A 70 -15.76 -23.26 12.64
N ASP A 71 -16.42 -22.17 13.06
CA ASP A 71 -17.07 -22.06 14.37
C ASP A 71 -18.51 -22.60 14.41
N ASN A 72 -18.97 -23.28 13.35
CA ASN A 72 -20.38 -23.69 13.18
C ASN A 72 -20.60 -25.22 13.18
N GLU A 73 -19.67 -26.01 13.74
CA GLU A 73 -19.79 -27.48 13.90
C GLU A 73 -20.17 -27.93 15.32
#